data_AF-A0A938JGS2-F1
#
_entry.id   AF-A0A938JGS2-F1
#
_cell.length_a   1.000
_cell.length_b   1.000
_cell.length_c   1.000
_cell.angle_alpha   90.00
_cell.angle_beta   90.00
_cell.angle_gamma   90.00
#
_symmetry.space_group_name_H-M   'P 1'
#
loop_
_entity.id
_entity.type
_entity.pdbx_description
1 polymer ?
#
loop_
_entity_poly.entity_id
_entity_poly.type
_entity_poly.pdbx_seq_one_letter_code
_entity_poly.pdbx_strand_id
1 'polypeptide(L)' 'MPGAWVATRLDVSDVRSWLRVSVDLPGGGIVLSGPNGAGKTSLV' A
#
# COMPACT_ATOMS: atom_id res chain seq x y z
N MET A 1 10.44 12.37 17.93
CA MET A 1 11.62 11.65 17.39
C MET A 1 12.09 12.41 16.16
N PRO A 2 13.34 12.90 16.10
CA PRO A 2 13.87 13.48 14.87
C PRO A 2 13.80 12.41 13.76
N GLY A 3 13.12 12.70 12.64
CA GLY A 3 13.19 11.90 11.41
C GLY A 3 12.30 10.66 11.31
N ALA A 4 11.04 10.69 11.79
CA ALA A 4 10.11 9.60 11.50
C ALA A 4 9.74 9.59 10.00
N TRP A 5 10.04 8.49 9.31
CA TRP A 5 9.63 8.30 7.92
C TRP A 5 8.12 8.09 7.85
N VAL A 6 7.44 8.93 7.06
CA VAL A 6 5.99 8.84 6.83
C VAL A 6 5.77 8.62 5.34
N ALA A 7 5.17 7.50 4.98
CA ALA A 7 4.69 7.28 3.62
C ALA A 7 3.38 8.06 3.43
N THR A 8 3.34 8.96 2.45
CA THR A 8 2.16 9.77 2.12
C THR A 8 1.47 9.31 0.85
N ARG A 9 2.09 8.40 0.09
CA ARG A 9 1.60 7.91 -1.19
C ARG A 9 2.16 6.54 -1.51
N LEU A 10 1.35 5.68 -2.13
CA LEU A 10 1.72 4.38 -2.67
C LEU A 10 1.34 4.33 -4.15
N ASP A 11 2.34 4.19 -5.01
CA ASP A 11 2.18 3.92 -6.44
C ASP A 11 2.79 2.55 -6.77
N VAL A 12 2.00 1.69 -7.41
CA VAL A 12 2.40 0.33 -7.78
C VAL A 12 1.97 0.08 -9.21
N SER A 13 2.87 -0.52 -10.00
CA SER A 13 2.61 -0.94 -11.38
C SER A 13 3.31 -2.26 -11.66
N ASP A 14 2.58 -3.19 -12.29
CA ASP A 14 3.11 -4.46 -12.78
C ASP A 14 3.80 -5.32 -11.69
N VAL A 15 3.21 -5.36 -10.47
CA VAL A 15 3.71 -6.14 -9.33
C VAL A 15 2.76 -7.29 -9.01
N ARG A 16 3.17 -8.52 -9.36
CA ARG A 16 2.41 -9.76 -9.08
C ARG A 16 0.94 -9.63 -9.51
N SER A 17 0.02 -9.61 -8.56
CA SER A 17 -1.43 -9.51 -8.79
C SER A 17 -1.94 -8.08 -9.01
N TRP A 18 -1.05 -7.07 -8.95
CA TRP A 18 -1.38 -5.65 -9.12
C TRP A 18 -0.94 -5.15 -10.48
N LEU A 19 -1.91 -4.80 -11.33
CA LEU A 19 -1.63 -4.13 -12.60
C LEU A 19 -1.28 -2.65 -12.36
N ARG A 20 -2.13 -1.92 -11.61
CA ARG A 20 -1.88 -0.53 -11.23
C ARG A 20 -2.68 -0.16 -9.98
N VAL A 21 -2.05 0.50 -9.01
CA VAL A 21 -2.74 1.21 -7.92
C VAL A 21 -1.99 2.49 -7.58
N SER A 22 -2.75 3.53 -7.26
CA SER A 22 -2.24 4.82 -6.81
C SER A 22 -3.15 5.30 -5.70
N VAL A 23 -2.61 5.47 -4.50
CA VAL A 23 -3.40 5.87 -3.33
C VAL A 23 -2.59 6.82 -2.45
N ASP A 24 -3.26 7.88 -2.00
CA ASP A 24 -2.71 8.78 -0.98
C ASP A 24 -2.92 8.15 0.40
N LEU A 25 -1.85 8.14 1.21
CA LEU A 25 -1.82 7.48 2.51
C LEU A 25 -2.03 8.53 3.61
N PRO A 26 -3.21 8.55 4.27
CA PRO A 26 -3.41 9.44 5.41
C PRO A 26 -2.53 8.99 6.58
N GLY A 27 -2.26 9.91 7.51
CA GLY A 27 -1.58 9.55 8.75
C GLY A 27 -2.37 8.52 9.57
N GLY A 28 -1.66 7.66 10.29
CA GLY A 28 -2.26 6.62 11.15
C GLY A 28 -2.18 5.22 10.55
N GLY A 29 -2.96 4.29 11.12
CA GLY A 29 -2.99 2.90 10.67
C GLY A 29 -3.80 2.72 9.38
N ILE A 30 -3.25 1.98 8.43
CA ILE A 30 -3.88 1.69 7.15
C ILE A 30 -4.26 0.21 7.10
N VAL A 31 -5.50 -0.08 6.71
CA VAL A 31 -6.02 -1.44 6.59
C VAL A 31 -6.28 -1.76 5.13
N LEU A 32 -5.60 -2.80 4.63
CA LEU A 32 -5.84 -3.37 3.30
C LEU A 32 -6.66 -4.65 3.44
N SER A 33 -7.86 -4.69 2.84
CA SER A 33 -8.81 -5.80 2.93
C SER A 33 -9.29 -6.26 1.55
N GLY A 34 -9.85 -7.47 1.47
CA GLY A 34 -10.33 -8.08 0.23
C GLY A 34 -10.18 -9.61 0.22
N PRO A 35 -10.63 -10.29 -0.85
CA PRO A 35 -10.59 -11.75 -0.97
C PRO A 35 -9.18 -12.35 -0.82
N ASN A 36 -9.11 -13.63 -0.46
CA ASN A 36 -7.84 -14.38 -0.50
C ASN A 36 -7.32 -14.44 -1.93
N GLY A 37 -6.00 -14.31 -2.10
CA GLY A 37 -5.37 -14.23 -3.42
C GLY A 37 -5.44 -12.86 -4.11
N ALA A 38 -6.13 -11.86 -3.55
CA ALA A 38 -6.24 -10.52 -4.14
C ALA A 38 -4.96 -9.64 -4.05
N GLY A 39 -3.79 -10.25 -3.78
CA GLY A 39 -2.52 -9.52 -3.80
C GLY A 39 -2.18 -8.66 -2.57
N LYS A 40 -2.96 -8.72 -1.47
CA LYS A 40 -2.73 -7.88 -0.27
C LYS A 40 -1.31 -7.98 0.29
N THR A 41 -0.79 -9.20 0.46
CA THR A 41 0.59 -9.46 0.94
C THR A 41 1.67 -9.00 -0.04
N SER A 42 1.33 -8.75 -1.32
CA SER A 42 2.32 -8.27 -2.29
C SER A 42 2.64 -6.78 -2.13
N LEU A 43 1.91 -6.06 -1.27
CA LEU A 43 2.07 -4.63 -0.99
C LEU A 43 2.74 -4.34 0.37
N VAL A 44 3.09 -5.36 1.15
CA VAL A 44 3.63 -5.25 2.52
C VAL A 44 4.95 -5.98 2.61
#